data_AF-A0A377M451-F1
#
_entry.id   AF-A0A377M451-F1
#
_cell.length_a   1.000
_cell.length_b   1.000
_cell.length_c   1.000
_cell.angle_alpha   90.00
_cell.angle_beta   90.00
_cell.angle_gamma   90.00
#
_symmetry.space_group_name_H-M   'P 1'
#
loop_
_entity.id
_entity.type
_entity.pdbx_description
1 polymer ?
#
loop_
_entity_poly.entity_id
_entity_poly.type
_entity_poly.pdbx_seq_one_letter_code
_entity_poly.pdbx_strand_id
1 'polypeptide(L)'
;MKLIEHLDSLGEKIIWAPDRHLGSYVQKQTGADVLCWQGACIVHDEFKTQALSRMKALYPDAAILVHPESPQSIVDMANAVGSTSQLINAARTLPHKQLIVATDRGIFYKMQKAVPEKELLEAPTAGEGATCRSCAHCPWMAMNGLKAIAEGLETGGAAHENPCGCRSA
;
A
#
# COMPACT_ATOMS: atom_id res chain seq x y z
N MET A 1 4.35 13.11 6.26
CA MET A 1 5.25 14.24 5.92
C MET A 1 5.32 15.25 7.04
N LYS A 2 4.22 15.92 7.42
CA LYS A 2 4.18 16.92 8.52
C LYS A 2 4.96 16.57 9.79
N LEU A 3 4.87 15.33 10.27
CA LEU A 3 5.60 14.88 11.47
C LEU A 3 7.12 14.93 11.28
N ILE A 4 7.59 14.47 10.13
CA ILE A 4 9.02 14.37 9.82
C ILE A 4 9.60 15.75 9.55
N GLU A 5 8.88 16.59 8.80
CA GLU A 5 9.24 18.00 8.59
C GLU A 5 9.34 18.75 9.91
N HIS A 6 8.44 18.47 10.86
CA HIS A 6 8.49 19.07 12.18
C HIS A 6 9.72 18.62 12.98
N LEU A 7 10.00 17.31 13.05
CA LEU A 7 11.17 16.79 13.76
C LEU A 7 12.50 17.26 13.15
N ASP A 8 12.57 17.30 11.82
CA ASP A 8 13.72 17.83 11.09
C ASP A 8 13.93 19.33 11.38
N SER A 9 12.84 20.12 11.44
CA SER A 9 12.91 21.54 11.82
C SER A 9 13.43 21.77 13.25
N LEU A 10 13.34 20.76 14.13
CA LEU A 10 13.90 20.79 15.48
C LEU A 10 15.36 20.29 15.52
N GLY A 11 15.90 19.80 14.40
CA GLY A 11 17.24 19.22 14.30
C GLY A 11 17.36 17.83 14.93
N GLU A 12 16.24 17.13 15.13
CA GLU A 12 16.22 15.81 15.75
C GLU A 12 16.70 14.73 14.78
N LYS A 13 17.39 13.71 15.30
CA LYS A 13 17.80 12.55 14.49
C LYS A 13 16.63 11.58 14.36
N ILE A 14 16.28 11.20 13.13
CA ILE A 14 15.09 10.39 12.84
C ILE A 14 15.49 8.96 12.48
N ILE A 15 14.91 7.98 13.18
CA ILE A 15 14.95 6.56 12.81
C ILE A 15 13.58 6.19 12.26
N TRP A 16 13.55 5.54 11.09
CA TRP A 16 12.33 5.08 10.44
C TRP A 16 12.26 3.56 10.38
N ALA A 17 11.17 3.00 10.88
CA ALA A 17 10.90 1.57 10.89
C ALA A 17 9.39 1.29 10.78
N PRO A 18 8.98 0.09 10.32
CA PRO A 18 9.82 -1.00 9.81
C PRO A 18 10.07 -0.94 8.31
N ASP A 19 9.29 -0.16 7.54
CA ASP A 19 9.29 -0.22 6.07
C ASP A 19 10.28 0.76 5.41
N ARG A 20 11.26 0.23 4.68
CA ARG A 20 12.32 0.98 3.99
C ARG A 20 11.83 1.77 2.78
N HIS A 21 10.81 1.28 2.07
CA HIS A 21 10.30 1.93 0.86
C HIS A 21 9.55 3.19 1.24
N LEU A 22 8.71 3.10 2.26
CA LEU A 22 8.04 4.25 2.84
C LEU A 22 9.05 5.23 3.46
N GLY A 23 10.09 4.74 4.13
CA GLY A 23 11.17 5.58 4.65
C GLY A 23 11.90 6.35 3.54
N SER A 24 12.26 5.66 2.46
CA SER A 24 12.90 6.27 1.27
C SER A 24 11.98 7.31 0.61
N TYR A 25 10.68 7.01 0.52
CA TYR A 25 9.68 7.95 0.01
C TYR A 25 9.59 9.21 0.88
N VAL A 26 9.59 9.06 2.21
CA VAL A 26 9.62 10.18 3.16
C VAL A 26 10.87 11.04 2.96
N GLN A 27 12.07 10.44 2.91
CA GLN A 27 13.32 11.17 2.68
C GLN A 27 13.27 11.99 1.39
N LYS A 28 12.75 11.41 0.30
CA LYS A 28 12.64 12.08 -1.00
C LYS A 28 11.66 13.26 -0.95
N GLN A 29 10.57 13.14 -0.20
CA GLN A 29 9.53 14.18 -0.11
C GLN A 29 9.91 15.31 0.83
N THR A 30 10.59 15.02 1.95
CA THR A 30 10.90 16.03 2.97
C THR A 30 12.34 16.54 2.91
N GLY A 31 13.26 15.82 2.27
CA GLY A 31 14.70 16.12 2.27
C GLY A 31 15.41 15.85 3.60
N ALA A 32 14.69 15.32 4.60
CA ALA A 32 15.21 15.06 5.94
C ALA A 32 16.20 13.88 5.97
N ASP A 33 17.19 13.95 6.86
CA ASP A 33 18.12 12.84 7.11
C ASP A 33 17.46 11.79 8.02
N VAL A 34 17.18 10.60 7.47
CA VAL A 34 16.41 9.55 8.13
C VAL A 34 17.14 8.22 8.01
N LEU A 35 17.44 7.60 9.15
CA LEU A 35 18.01 6.25 9.18
C LEU A 35 16.90 5.21 9.02
N CYS A 36 16.82 4.57 7.85
CA CYS A 36 15.78 3.59 7.55
C CYS A 36 16.18 2.16 7.92
N TRP A 37 15.34 1.50 8.72
CA TRP A 37 15.41 0.07 8.98
C TRP A 37 15.12 -0.73 7.70
N GLN A 38 15.80 -1.88 7.52
CA GLN A 38 15.76 -2.66 6.28
C GLN A 38 14.59 -3.66 6.21
N GLY A 39 13.44 -3.32 6.77
CA GLY A 39 12.21 -4.10 6.58
C GLY A 39 11.44 -3.65 5.33
N ALA A 40 10.55 -4.50 4.83
CA ALA A 40 9.67 -4.18 3.72
C ALA A 40 8.37 -4.99 3.83
N CYS A 41 7.28 -4.44 3.31
CA CYS A 41 6.05 -5.20 3.13
C CYS A 41 6.21 -6.23 2.00
N ILE A 42 6.10 -7.51 2.32
CA ILE A 42 6.18 -8.63 1.37
C ILE A 42 5.21 -8.51 0.18
N VAL A 43 4.02 -7.93 0.38
CA VAL A 43 3.03 -7.77 -0.70
C VAL A 43 3.47 -6.69 -1.67
N HIS A 44 3.97 -5.56 -1.16
CA HIS A 44 4.34 -4.42 -1.98
C HIS A 44 5.75 -4.54 -2.58
N ASP A 45 6.68 -5.28 -1.97
CA ASP A 45 8.03 -5.54 -2.52
C ASP A 45 8.00 -6.43 -3.78
N GLU A 46 6.93 -7.21 -3.98
CA GLU A 46 6.76 -8.12 -5.12
C GLU A 46 6.41 -7.44 -6.45
N PHE A 47 6.04 -6.14 -6.45
CA PHE A 47 5.71 -5.43 -7.69
C PHE A 47 6.96 -5.26 -8.58
N LYS A 48 6.87 -5.71 -9.85
CA LYS A 48 7.96 -5.58 -10.83
C LYS A 48 7.66 -4.49 -11.85
N THR A 49 8.58 -3.55 -11.98
CA THR A 49 8.48 -2.41 -12.91
C THR A 49 8.23 -2.84 -14.35
N GLN A 50 8.87 -3.93 -14.79
CA GLN A 50 8.68 -4.45 -16.14
C GLN A 50 7.26 -4.94 -16.39
N ALA A 51 6.65 -5.61 -15.40
CA ALA A 51 5.28 -6.11 -15.51
C ALA A 51 4.28 -4.93 -15.55
N LEU A 52 4.46 -3.94 -14.68
CA LEU A 52 3.65 -2.72 -14.69
C LEU A 52 3.82 -1.93 -16.00
N SER A 53 5.04 -1.85 -16.53
CA SER A 53 5.31 -1.17 -17.81
C SER A 53 4.61 -1.85 -18.98
N ARG A 54 4.61 -3.19 -19.03
CA ARG A 54 3.85 -3.95 -20.03
C ARG A 54 2.35 -3.69 -19.91
N MET A 55 1.83 -3.66 -18.69
CA MET A 55 0.42 -3.37 -18.45
C MET A 55 0.04 -1.95 -18.88
N LYS A 56 0.88 -0.95 -18.57
CA LYS A 56 0.67 0.44 -19.02
C LYS A 56 0.73 0.55 -20.55
N ALA A 57 1.53 -0.25 -21.23
CA ALA A 57 1.53 -0.31 -22.69
C ALA A 57 0.23 -0.90 -23.27
N LEU A 58 -0.42 -1.84 -22.57
CA LEU A 58 -1.73 -2.38 -22.96
C LEU A 58 -2.88 -1.41 -22.66
N TYR A 59 -2.75 -0.61 -21.60
CA TYR A 59 -3.74 0.38 -21.16
C TYR A 59 -3.11 1.78 -21.09
N PRO A 60 -2.80 2.41 -22.24
CA PRO A 60 -2.05 3.67 -22.28
C PRO A 60 -2.80 4.82 -21.58
N ASP A 61 -4.13 4.80 -21.59
CA ASP A 61 -4.98 5.84 -20.98
C ASP A 61 -5.28 5.60 -19.49
N ALA A 62 -4.86 4.46 -18.93
CA ALA A 62 -5.16 4.13 -17.53
C ALA A 62 -4.27 4.90 -16.55
N ALA A 63 -4.83 5.41 -15.45
CA ALA A 63 -4.04 6.06 -14.41
C ALA A 63 -3.42 5.01 -13.49
N ILE A 64 -2.19 5.22 -13.03
CA ILE A 64 -1.51 4.31 -12.10
C ILE A 64 -1.62 4.87 -10.67
N LEU A 65 -2.20 4.10 -9.77
CA LEU A 65 -2.36 4.39 -8.34
C LEU A 65 -1.46 3.45 -7.53
N VAL A 66 -0.56 3.98 -6.70
CA VAL A 66 0.49 3.19 -6.04
C VAL A 66 0.53 3.45 -4.53
N HIS A 67 0.68 2.39 -3.74
CA HIS A 67 0.98 2.52 -2.32
C HIS A 67 2.47 2.85 -2.10
N PRO A 68 2.84 3.80 -1.21
CA PRO A 68 4.22 4.24 -1.01
C PRO A 68 5.16 3.17 -0.43
N GLU A 69 4.64 2.03 0.02
CA GLU A 69 5.43 0.84 0.39
C GLU A 69 5.97 0.06 -0.83
N SER A 70 5.60 0.47 -2.05
CA SER A 70 6.08 -0.18 -3.28
C SER A 70 7.50 0.30 -3.64
N PRO A 71 8.29 -0.51 -4.38
CA PRO A 71 9.60 -0.09 -4.86
C PRO A 71 9.58 1.25 -5.59
N GLN A 72 10.65 2.03 -5.45
CA GLN A 72 10.74 3.39 -6.02
C GLN A 72 10.45 3.43 -7.53
N SER A 73 10.90 2.41 -8.26
CA SER A 73 10.65 2.29 -9.71
C SER A 73 9.17 2.14 -10.08
N ILE A 74 8.33 1.65 -9.17
CA ILE A 74 6.87 1.60 -9.33
C ILE A 74 6.26 2.96 -8.97
N VAL A 75 6.72 3.55 -7.87
CA VAL A 75 6.29 4.89 -7.40
C VAL A 75 6.54 5.94 -8.47
N ASP A 76 7.68 5.89 -9.17
CA ASP A 76 8.02 6.84 -10.24
C ASP A 76 7.11 6.75 -11.47
N MET A 77 6.40 5.63 -11.65
CA MET A 77 5.41 5.46 -12.73
C MET A 77 4.00 5.93 -12.33
N ALA A 78 3.77 6.26 -11.06
CA ALA A 78 2.44 6.51 -10.52
C ALA A 78 1.89 7.88 -10.93
N ASN A 79 0.60 7.93 -11.24
CA ASN A 79 -0.16 9.17 -11.34
C ASN A 79 -0.58 9.71 -9.96
N ALA A 80 -0.80 8.83 -8.98
CA ALA A 80 -0.97 9.22 -7.59
C ALA A 80 -0.39 8.17 -6.64
N VAL A 81 0.17 8.66 -5.53
CA VAL A 81 0.82 7.86 -4.49
C VAL A 81 0.21 8.22 -3.15
N GLY A 82 -0.17 7.22 -2.35
CA GLY A 82 -0.73 7.47 -1.02
C GLY A 82 -1.24 6.23 -0.30
N SER A 83 -1.76 6.44 0.90
CA SER A 83 -2.44 5.41 1.68
C SER A 83 -3.73 4.95 1.00
N THR A 84 -4.29 3.82 1.44
CA THR A 84 -5.55 3.27 0.91
C THR A 84 -6.66 4.31 0.78
N SER A 85 -6.87 5.14 1.80
CA SER A 85 -7.90 6.20 1.76
C SER A 85 -7.57 7.30 0.74
N GLN A 86 -6.29 7.65 0.60
CA GLN A 86 -5.83 8.63 -0.39
C GLN A 86 -5.98 8.09 -1.81
N LEU A 87 -5.70 6.81 -2.05
CA LEU A 87 -5.88 6.17 -3.35
C LEU A 87 -7.37 6.09 -3.75
N ILE A 88 -8.27 5.79 -2.81
CA ILE A 88 -9.72 5.81 -3.07
C ILE A 88 -10.18 7.23 -3.46
N ASN A 89 -9.66 8.27 -2.80
CA ASN A 89 -9.95 9.65 -3.16
C ASN A 89 -9.36 10.01 -4.53
N ALA A 90 -8.13 9.59 -4.83
CA ALA A 90 -7.51 9.79 -6.13
C ALA A 90 -8.30 9.09 -7.25
N ALA A 91 -8.81 7.88 -7.00
CA ALA A 91 -9.67 7.17 -7.93
C ALA A 91 -10.93 7.96 -8.27
N ARG A 92 -11.51 8.72 -7.34
CA ARG A 92 -12.66 9.60 -7.60
C ARG A 92 -12.29 10.84 -8.41
N THR A 93 -11.19 11.48 -8.09
CA THR A 93 -10.81 12.78 -8.68
C THR A 93 -10.15 12.67 -10.05
N LEU A 94 -9.46 11.57 -10.34
CA LEU A 94 -8.79 11.39 -11.63
C LEU A 94 -9.82 11.23 -12.76
N PRO A 95 -9.63 11.90 -13.91
CA PRO A 95 -10.61 11.87 -15.01
C PRO A 95 -10.57 10.56 -15.82
N HIS A 96 -9.66 9.64 -15.50
CA HIS A 96 -9.41 8.45 -16.30
C HIS A 96 -10.50 7.40 -16.03
N LYS A 97 -10.96 6.72 -17.09
CA LYS A 97 -11.96 5.66 -16.98
C LYS A 97 -11.37 4.35 -16.45
N GLN A 98 -10.08 4.14 -16.70
CA GLN A 98 -9.32 2.96 -16.29
C GLN A 98 -8.26 3.35 -15.26
N LEU A 99 -8.14 2.55 -14.21
CA LEU A 99 -7.18 2.77 -13.12
C LEU A 99 -6.43 1.47 -12.83
N ILE A 100 -5.12 1.48 -13.00
CA ILE A 100 -4.23 0.40 -12.56
C ILE A 100 -3.86 0.67 -11.10
N VAL A 101 -4.18 -0.26 -10.20
CA VAL A 101 -3.99 -0.09 -8.76
C VAL A 101 -2.95 -1.08 -8.25
N ALA A 102 -1.82 -0.56 -7.77
CA ALA A 102 -0.71 -1.32 -7.18
C ALA A 102 -0.76 -1.21 -5.65
N THR A 103 -1.62 -2.04 -5.05
CA THR A 103 -1.78 -2.17 -3.59
C THR A 103 -2.53 -3.48 -3.28
N ASP A 104 -2.87 -3.73 -2.01
CA ASP A 104 -3.58 -4.94 -1.58
C ASP A 104 -4.96 -5.09 -2.24
N ARG A 105 -5.26 -6.31 -2.72
CA ARG A 105 -6.52 -6.65 -3.40
C ARG A 105 -7.77 -6.39 -2.56
N GLY A 106 -7.68 -6.45 -1.23
CA GLY A 106 -8.79 -6.21 -0.32
C GLY A 106 -9.42 -4.83 -0.45
N ILE A 107 -8.70 -3.85 -1.01
CA ILE A 107 -9.23 -2.50 -1.20
C ILE A 107 -10.13 -2.38 -2.43
N PHE A 108 -10.02 -3.28 -3.41
CA PHE A 108 -10.73 -3.19 -4.70
C PHE A 108 -12.24 -3.13 -4.50
N TYR A 109 -12.78 -3.91 -3.57
CA TYR A 109 -14.22 -3.88 -3.28
C TYR A 109 -14.69 -2.49 -2.81
N LYS A 110 -13.94 -1.88 -1.88
CA LYS A 110 -14.27 -0.53 -1.38
C LYS A 110 -14.06 0.53 -2.45
N MET A 111 -13.00 0.41 -3.25
CA MET A 111 -12.70 1.33 -4.34
C MET A 111 -13.75 1.25 -5.45
N GLN A 112 -14.14 0.04 -5.87
CA GLN A 112 -15.18 -0.17 -6.89
C GLN A 112 -16.53 0.38 -6.45
N LYS A 113 -16.88 0.24 -5.16
CA LYS A 113 -18.07 0.91 -4.60
C LYS A 113 -18.00 2.43 -4.66
N ALA A 114 -16.80 2.99 -4.53
CA ALA A 114 -16.57 4.43 -4.53
C ALA A 114 -16.57 5.04 -5.93
N VAL A 115 -16.26 4.26 -6.97
CA VAL A 115 -16.21 4.64 -8.39
C VAL A 115 -16.80 3.51 -9.28
N PRO A 116 -18.12 3.24 -9.20
CA PRO A 116 -18.73 2.12 -9.92
C PRO A 116 -18.63 2.21 -11.44
N GLU A 117 -18.46 3.42 -11.97
CA GLU A 117 -18.33 3.73 -13.40
C GLU A 117 -16.92 3.51 -13.96
N LYS A 118 -15.91 3.32 -13.10
CA LYS A 118 -14.51 3.16 -13.51
C LYS A 118 -14.09 1.69 -13.50
N GLU A 119 -13.22 1.36 -14.43
CA GLU A 119 -12.61 0.04 -14.55
C GLU A 119 -11.32 0.01 -13.72
N LEU A 120 -11.32 -0.84 -12.69
CA LEU A 120 -10.17 -1.03 -11.80
C LEU A 120 -9.39 -2.28 -12.22
N LEU A 121 -8.11 -2.08 -12.53
CA LEU A 121 -7.21 -3.12 -12.97
C LEU A 121 -6.17 -3.41 -11.88
N GLU A 122 -6.02 -4.68 -11.50
CA GLU A 122 -5.01 -5.11 -10.52
C GLU A 122 -3.61 -5.03 -11.15
N ALA A 123 -2.69 -4.30 -10.51
CA ALA A 123 -1.31 -4.27 -10.97
C ALA A 123 -0.65 -5.66 -10.79
N PRO A 124 0.17 -6.12 -11.74
CA PRO A 124 0.79 -7.43 -11.67
C PRO A 124 1.88 -7.47 -10.59
N THR A 125 1.77 -8.41 -9.65
CA THR A 125 2.88 -8.83 -8.78
C THR A 125 3.71 -9.90 -9.47
N ALA A 126 4.94 -10.14 -8.98
CA ALA A 126 5.79 -11.18 -9.53
C ALA A 126 5.13 -12.57 -9.45
N GLY A 127 4.96 -13.22 -10.60
CA GLY A 127 4.66 -14.64 -10.73
C GLY A 127 5.41 -15.19 -11.94
N GLU A 128 6.15 -16.30 -11.77
CA GLU A 128 6.75 -17.02 -12.89
C GLU A 128 5.65 -17.73 -13.70
N GLY A 129 5.63 -17.52 -15.02
CA GLY A 129 4.84 -18.31 -15.98
C GLY A 129 3.64 -17.59 -16.63
N ALA A 130 3.17 -18.16 -17.75
CA ALA A 130 2.16 -17.63 -18.66
C ALA A 130 0.71 -17.51 -18.09
N THR A 131 0.54 -17.70 -16.78
CA THR A 131 -0.72 -17.44 -16.07
C THR A 131 -0.43 -16.42 -14.98
N CYS A 132 -0.47 -15.15 -15.34
CA CYS A 132 -0.32 -14.04 -14.41
C CYS A 132 -1.50 -14.06 -13.43
N ARG A 133 -1.33 -14.66 -12.24
CA ARG A 133 -2.19 -14.38 -11.09
C ARG A 133 -1.56 -13.21 -10.35
N SER A 134 -2.26 -12.08 -10.36
CA SER A 134 -2.09 -11.05 -9.35
C SER A 134 -2.24 -11.71 -7.97
N CYS A 135 -1.14 -11.78 -7.22
CA CYS A 135 -1.09 -12.34 -5.86
C CYS A 135 -0.86 -11.24 -4.83
N ALA A 136 -1.27 -9.99 -5.11
CA ALA A 136 -1.22 -8.86 -4.16
C ALA A 136 -2.22 -9.08 -3.00
N HIS A 137 -1.99 -10.11 -2.21
CA HIS A 137 -2.89 -10.64 -1.21
C HIS A 137 -2.09 -10.85 0.07
N CYS A 138 -2.39 -10.06 1.10
CA CYS A 138 -1.85 -10.29 2.43
C CYS A 138 -2.56 -11.49 3.11
N PRO A 139 -1.91 -12.66 3.28
CA PRO A 139 -2.57 -13.83 3.87
C PRO A 139 -2.90 -13.62 5.36
N TRP A 140 -2.21 -12.71 6.05
CA TRP A 140 -2.53 -12.36 7.44
C TRP A 140 -3.86 -11.60 7.56
N MET A 141 -4.13 -10.69 6.63
CA MET A 141 -5.43 -10.01 6.59
C MET A 141 -6.57 -10.99 6.25
N ALA A 142 -6.27 -11.99 5.43
CA ALA A 142 -7.22 -13.03 5.01
C ALA A 142 -7.61 -14.01 6.11
N MET A 143 -6.92 -14.01 7.26
CA MET A 143 -7.27 -14.85 8.41
C MET A 143 -8.62 -14.45 9.05
N ASN A 144 -9.07 -13.21 8.83
CA ASN A 144 -10.32 -12.69 9.36
C ASN A 144 -11.54 -13.09 8.50
N GLY A 145 -11.83 -14.39 8.43
CA GLY A 145 -12.98 -14.93 7.71
C GLY A 145 -14.29 -14.83 8.50
N LEU A 146 -15.44 -14.99 7.81
CA LEU A 146 -16.78 -14.89 8.43
C LEU A 146 -16.96 -15.84 9.62
N LYS A 147 -16.46 -17.07 9.51
CA LYS A 147 -16.51 -18.07 10.60
C LYS A 147 -15.72 -17.61 11.82
N ALA A 148 -14.48 -17.17 11.62
CA ALA A 148 -13.63 -16.68 12.71
C ALA A 148 -14.23 -15.44 13.40
N ILE A 149 -14.89 -14.56 12.63
CA ILE A 149 -15.59 -13.39 13.17
C ILE A 149 -16.81 -13.83 14.01
N ALA A 150 -17.63 -14.75 13.49
CA ALA A 150 -18.79 -15.28 14.23
C ALA A 150 -18.37 -15.96 15.54
N GLU A 151 -17.36 -16.83 15.48
CA GLU A 151 -16.80 -17.51 16.66
C GLU A 151 -16.26 -16.49 17.68
N GLY A 152 -15.51 -15.48 17.24
CA GLY A 152 -14.98 -14.44 18.13
C GLY A 152 -16.08 -13.60 18.83
N LEU A 153 -17.24 -13.44 18.19
CA LEU A 153 -18.40 -12.76 18.78
C LEU A 153 -19.19 -13.66 19.75
N GLU A 154 -19.29 -14.96 19.45
CA GLU A 154 -20.06 -15.93 20.25
C GLU A 154 -19.33 -16.38 21.50
N THR A 155 -18.04 -16.72 21.40
CA THR A 155 -17.27 -17.31 22.50
C THR A 155 -16.38 -16.29 23.22
N GLY A 156 -16.29 -15.08 22.69
CA GLY A 156 -15.22 -14.13 23.01
C GLY A 156 -13.92 -14.53 22.33
N GLY A 157 -13.24 -13.55 21.73
CA GLY A 157 -11.90 -13.74 21.16
C GLY A 157 -10.81 -13.81 22.23
N ALA A 158 -9.58 -14.15 21.82
CA ALA A 158 -8.41 -14.00 22.69
C ALA A 158 -8.35 -12.55 23.20
N ALA A 159 -8.28 -12.38 24.52
CA ALA A 159 -8.12 -11.05 25.10
C ALA A 159 -6.83 -10.42 24.57
N HIS A 160 -6.93 -9.24 23.98
CA HIS A 160 -5.74 -8.48 23.57
C HIS A 160 -5.10 -7.85 24.81
N GLU A 161 -4.23 -8.62 25.47
CA GLU A 161 -3.51 -8.18 26.65
C GLU A 161 -2.20 -7.51 26.25
N ASN A 162 -2.16 -6.18 26.28
CA ASN A 162 -0.90 -5.45 26.26
C ASN A 162 -0.32 -5.45 27.68
N PRO A 163 0.90 -5.97 27.91
CA PRO A 163 1.57 -5.90 29.20
C PRO A 163 1.58 -4.47 29.72
N CYS A 164 1.42 -4.29 31.04
CA CYS A 164 1.25 -2.96 31.64
C CYS A 164 2.37 -1.95 31.27
N GLY A 165 3.60 -2.42 31.06
CA GLY A 165 4.73 -1.58 30.63
C GLY A 165 4.69 -1.09 29.18
N CYS A 166 3.81 -1.64 28.32
CA CYS A 166 3.70 -1.25 26.91
C CYS A 166 2.68 -0.14 26.64
N ARG A 167 1.93 0.32 27.66
CA ARG A 167 0.85 1.32 27.49
C ARG A 167 1.28 2.74 27.88
N SER A 168 2.49 2.91 28.41
CA SER A 168 2.97 4.13 29.06
C SER A 168 4.06 4.87 28.27
N ALA A 169 3.93 4.95 26.94
CA ALA A 169 4.82 5.72 26.07
C ALA A 169 4.02 6.75 25.27
#